data_AF-A0A6A5AF18-F1
#
_entry.id   AF-A0A6A5AF18-F1
#
_cell.length_a   1.000
_cell.length_b   1.000
_cell.length_c   1.000
_cell.angle_alpha   90.00
_cell.angle_beta   90.00
_cell.angle_gamma   90.00
#
_symmetry.space_group_name_H-M   'P 1'
#
loop_
_entity.id
_entity.type
_entity.pdbx_description
1 polymer ?
#
loop_
_entity_poly.entity_id
_entity_poly.type
_entity_poly.pdbx_seq_one_letter_code
_entity_poly.pdbx_strand_id
1 'polypeptide(L)'
;NPRPRKTPPNGKLEPIQVPKPIREADHGDAQLRRRAVASIEYREEIIKQLSDFITCIPVKVRQKGHVHVHGAKPHQSLPANLKPKDITNIIKQISTELQVAGIRCVESIVAWMLHQRNASETPPVFAWKQQNYFVHMYSDLDFLVDELRSRGIPIPPEFTKSNPLLVNSNQRLGRVCAAQSIVVEMVEMAKVHHRPSPSSPPTSKTCRHPLPLKGPETTQGRWCVGM
;
A
#
# COMPACT_ATOMS: atom_id res chain seq x y z
N ASN A 1 2.08 -3.27 -82.00
CA ASN A 1 1.95 -3.63 -80.56
C ASN A 1 3.31 -3.61 -79.88
N PRO A 2 3.79 -2.48 -79.31
CA PRO A 2 4.95 -2.49 -78.44
C PRO A 2 4.52 -2.74 -76.98
N ARG A 3 5.27 -3.58 -76.25
CA ARG A 3 5.04 -3.89 -74.82
C ARG A 3 5.58 -2.76 -73.92
N PRO A 4 4.95 -2.48 -72.76
CA PRO A 4 5.43 -1.44 -71.85
C PRO A 4 6.64 -1.92 -71.04
N ARG A 5 7.67 -1.05 -70.92
CA ARG A 5 8.84 -1.26 -70.04
C ARG A 5 8.42 -1.12 -68.58
N LYS A 6 8.78 -2.11 -67.75
CA LYS A 6 8.65 -2.05 -66.29
C LYS A 6 9.81 -1.24 -65.71
N THR A 7 9.52 -0.12 -65.06
CA THR A 7 10.46 0.65 -64.25
C THR A 7 10.76 -0.11 -62.94
N PRO A 8 12.00 -0.14 -62.43
CA PRO A 8 12.28 -0.79 -61.15
C PRO A 8 11.67 0.01 -59.99
N PRO A 9 11.29 -0.66 -58.88
CA PRO A 9 10.73 0.03 -57.73
C PRO A 9 11.81 0.92 -57.09
N ASN A 10 11.50 2.21 -56.97
CA ASN A 10 12.33 3.18 -56.28
C ASN A 10 12.20 2.96 -54.76
N GLY A 11 12.82 1.89 -54.26
CA GLY A 11 12.88 1.59 -52.84
C GLY A 11 13.86 2.54 -52.17
N LYS A 12 13.35 3.59 -51.52
CA LYS A 12 14.12 4.34 -50.53
C LYS A 12 14.54 3.36 -49.44
N LEU A 13 15.84 3.06 -49.38
CA LEU A 13 16.43 2.38 -48.24
C LEU A 13 16.44 3.38 -47.07
N GLU A 14 15.56 3.16 -46.10
CA GLU A 14 15.62 3.90 -44.84
C GLU A 14 16.96 3.59 -44.15
N PRO A 15 17.69 4.61 -43.66
CA PRO A 15 18.95 4.39 -42.95
C PRO A 15 18.73 3.47 -41.75
N ILE A 16 19.58 2.47 -41.58
CA ILE A 16 19.62 1.63 -40.38
C ILE A 16 19.83 2.57 -39.18
N GLN A 17 18.81 2.74 -38.36
CA GLN A 17 18.94 3.49 -37.12
C GLN A 17 19.89 2.71 -36.20
N VAL A 18 21.08 3.26 -35.98
CA VAL A 18 22.00 2.76 -34.96
C VAL A 18 21.25 2.77 -33.63
N PRO A 19 21.13 1.63 -32.90
CA PRO A 19 20.52 1.63 -31.58
C PRO A 19 21.20 2.68 -30.72
N LYS A 20 20.43 3.65 -30.19
CA LYS A 20 20.96 4.61 -29.23
C LYS A 20 21.65 3.81 -28.11
N PRO A 21 22.89 4.14 -27.72
CA PRO A 21 23.54 3.48 -26.60
C PRO A 21 22.64 3.67 -25.38
N ILE A 22 22.20 2.54 -24.80
CA ILE A 22 21.44 2.52 -23.56
C ILE A 22 22.30 3.24 -22.54
N ARG A 23 21.78 4.33 -21.96
CA ARG A 23 22.52 5.10 -20.97
C ARG A 23 22.72 4.21 -19.76
N GLU A 24 23.91 4.19 -19.17
CA GLU A 24 24.22 3.40 -17.96
C GLU A 24 23.22 3.66 -16.81
N ALA A 25 22.60 4.84 -16.79
CA ALA A 25 21.49 5.20 -15.89
C ALA A 25 20.26 4.29 -16.03
N ASP A 26 19.92 3.85 -17.26
CA ASP A 26 18.77 2.97 -17.51
C ASP A 26 19.01 1.54 -16.99
N HIS A 27 20.28 1.10 -16.94
CA HIS A 27 20.64 -0.20 -16.37
C HIS A 27 20.52 -0.23 -14.85
N GLY A 28 20.91 0.88 -14.18
CA GLY A 28 20.77 1.05 -12.74
C GLY A 28 19.32 1.07 -12.29
N ASP A 29 18.46 1.83 -12.98
CA ASP A 29 17.02 1.85 -12.70
C ASP A 29 16.38 0.47 -12.85
N ALA A 30 16.61 -0.20 -13.99
CA ALA A 30 16.03 -1.52 -14.25
C ALA A 30 16.48 -2.58 -13.23
N GLN A 31 17.71 -2.49 -12.73
CA GLN A 31 18.20 -3.37 -11.69
C GLN A 31 17.54 -3.09 -10.33
N LEU A 32 17.48 -1.83 -9.91
CA LEU A 32 16.84 -1.43 -8.64
C LEU A 32 15.35 -1.78 -8.63
N ARG A 33 14.66 -1.55 -9.76
CA ARG A 33 13.25 -1.92 -9.91
C ARG A 33 13.05 -3.43 -9.83
N ARG A 34 13.88 -4.24 -10.51
CA ARG A 34 13.82 -5.70 -10.42
C ARG A 34 14.06 -6.20 -9.00
N ARG A 35 15.01 -5.60 -8.27
CA ARG A 35 15.28 -5.94 -6.86
C ARG A 35 14.08 -5.62 -5.97
N ALA A 36 13.42 -4.47 -6.18
CA ALA A 36 12.21 -4.12 -5.45
C ALA A 36 11.08 -5.13 -5.74
N VAL A 37 10.84 -5.47 -7.02
CA VAL A 37 9.86 -6.50 -7.41
C VAL A 37 10.14 -7.84 -6.72
N ALA A 38 11.37 -8.35 -6.81
CA ALA A 38 11.73 -9.62 -6.18
C ALA A 38 11.54 -9.61 -4.65
N SER A 39 11.78 -8.46 -4.00
CA SER A 39 11.57 -8.31 -2.56
C SER A 39 10.08 -8.29 -2.19
N ILE A 40 9.25 -7.68 -3.04
CA ILE A 40 7.79 -7.68 -2.88
C ILE A 40 7.24 -9.11 -3.05
N GLU A 41 7.63 -9.79 -4.13
CA GLU A 41 7.16 -11.15 -4.43
C GLU A 41 7.52 -12.13 -3.31
N TYR A 42 8.76 -12.06 -2.82
CA TYR A 42 9.18 -12.90 -1.69
C TYR A 42 8.35 -12.63 -0.42
N ARG A 43 8.05 -11.36 -0.13
CA ARG A 43 7.19 -11.01 1.00
C ARG A 43 5.75 -11.49 0.83
N GLU A 44 5.16 -11.31 -0.35
CA GLU A 44 3.81 -11.81 -0.65
C GLU A 44 3.73 -13.33 -0.52
N GLU A 45 4.77 -14.05 -0.94
CA GLU A 45 4.85 -15.51 -0.79
C GLU A 45 4.89 -15.94 0.68
N ILE A 46 5.63 -15.24 1.55
CA ILE A 46 5.61 -15.52 3.00
C ILE A 46 4.23 -15.27 3.60
N ILE A 47 3.55 -14.18 3.21
CA ILE A 47 2.18 -13.89 3.67
C ILE A 47 1.22 -14.98 3.22
N LYS A 48 1.35 -15.46 1.98
CA LYS A 48 0.55 -16.56 1.46
C LYS A 48 0.81 -17.85 2.24
N GLN A 49 2.08 -18.20 2.49
CA GLN A 49 2.43 -19.37 3.33
C GLN A 49 1.84 -19.27 4.73
N LEU A 50 1.84 -18.08 5.34
CA LEU A 50 1.23 -17.84 6.65
C LEU A 50 -0.29 -18.03 6.59
N SER A 51 -0.94 -17.48 5.57
CA SER A 51 -2.38 -17.64 5.33
C SER A 51 -2.73 -19.12 5.17
N ASP A 52 -2.04 -19.83 4.27
CA ASP A 52 -2.25 -21.25 3.99
C ASP A 52 -2.07 -22.07 5.27
N PHE A 53 -0.99 -21.83 6.03
CA PHE A 53 -0.75 -22.49 7.31
C PHE A 53 -1.89 -22.27 8.31
N ILE A 54 -2.38 -21.03 8.44
CA ILE A 54 -3.50 -20.71 9.34
C ILE A 54 -4.79 -21.38 8.86
N THR A 55 -5.05 -21.44 7.55
CA THR A 55 -6.26 -22.09 7.03
C THR A 55 -6.33 -23.59 7.32
N CYS A 56 -5.18 -24.25 7.45
CA CYS A 56 -5.13 -25.66 7.84
C CYS A 56 -5.43 -25.90 9.33
N ILE A 57 -5.46 -24.86 10.18
CA ILE A 57 -5.76 -24.98 11.61
C ILE A 57 -7.28 -24.96 11.82
N PRO A 58 -7.87 -25.96 12.49
CA PRO A 58 -9.31 -26.01 12.74
C PRO A 58 -9.81 -24.79 13.52
N VAL A 59 -10.95 -24.24 13.10
CA VAL A 59 -11.65 -23.17 13.83
C VAL A 59 -12.19 -23.76 15.14
N LYS A 60 -11.97 -23.05 16.26
CA LYS A 60 -12.59 -23.45 17.53
C LYS A 60 -14.07 -23.10 17.49
N VAL A 61 -14.90 -24.06 17.10
CA VAL A 61 -16.35 -23.95 17.28
C VAL A 61 -16.60 -23.92 18.78
N ARG A 62 -17.04 -22.78 19.32
CA ARG A 62 -17.62 -22.75 20.67
C ARG A 62 -18.82 -23.68 20.65
N GLN A 63 -18.68 -24.89 21.20
CA GLN A 63 -19.78 -25.82 21.31
C GLN A 63 -20.87 -25.22 22.21
N LYS A 64 -21.91 -24.69 21.56
CA LYS A 64 -23.29 -24.74 22.06
C LYS A 64 -24.08 -25.53 21.03
N GLY A 65 -24.42 -26.77 21.38
CA GLY A 65 -25.39 -27.58 20.64
C GLY A 65 -24.78 -28.53 19.61
N HIS A 66 -25.04 -29.83 19.82
CA HIS A 66 -24.88 -30.91 18.86
C HIS A 66 -25.65 -30.59 17.56
N VAL A 67 -24.95 -30.48 16.43
CA VAL A 67 -25.54 -30.74 15.10
C VAL A 67 -24.49 -31.45 14.24
N HIS A 68 -24.76 -32.70 13.89
CA HIS A 68 -24.01 -33.44 12.88
C HIS A 68 -24.27 -32.81 11.51
N VAL A 69 -23.23 -32.26 10.88
CA VAL A 69 -23.27 -31.88 9.46
C VAL A 69 -22.15 -32.64 8.74
N HIS A 70 -22.55 -33.55 7.86
CA HIS A 70 -21.67 -34.18 6.88
C HIS A 70 -21.37 -33.18 5.75
N GLY A 71 -20.09 -32.94 5.43
CA GLY A 71 -19.73 -32.29 4.17
C GLY A 71 -18.29 -31.79 4.07
N ALA A 72 -17.64 -32.18 2.98
CA ALA A 72 -16.34 -31.75 2.44
C ALA A 72 -15.06 -32.23 3.16
N LYS A 73 -14.27 -33.03 2.44
CA LYS A 73 -12.91 -33.46 2.82
C LYS A 73 -11.98 -32.24 2.85
N PRO A 74 -11.20 -32.02 3.93
CA PRO A 74 -10.19 -30.96 3.95
C PRO A 74 -9.05 -31.30 2.99
N HIS A 75 -8.77 -30.39 2.05
CA HIS A 75 -7.50 -30.38 1.34
C HIS A 75 -6.38 -30.12 2.36
N GLN A 76 -5.41 -31.04 2.42
CA GLN A 76 -4.22 -30.99 3.29
C GLN A 76 -4.50 -30.59 4.75
N SER A 77 -5.05 -31.53 5.51
CA SER A 77 -5.00 -31.48 6.97
C SER A 77 -3.52 -31.44 7.41
N LEU A 78 -3.14 -30.39 8.15
CA LEU A 78 -1.94 -30.41 9.00
C LEU A 78 -1.88 -31.74 9.76
N PRO A 79 -0.69 -32.30 10.03
CA PRO A 79 -0.59 -33.54 10.77
C PRO A 79 -1.42 -33.40 12.06
N ALA A 80 -2.30 -34.38 12.31
CA ALA A 80 -3.37 -34.34 13.33
C ALA A 80 -2.88 -34.16 14.79
N ASN A 81 -1.59 -33.90 15.00
CA ASN A 81 -0.90 -33.84 16.28
C ASN A 81 -0.07 -32.55 16.50
N LEU A 82 -0.21 -31.50 15.68
CA LEU A 82 0.49 -30.24 15.98
C LEU A 82 -0.03 -29.65 17.29
N LYS A 83 0.85 -29.61 18.29
CA LYS A 83 0.52 -29.05 19.59
C LYS A 83 0.38 -27.53 19.43
N PRO A 84 -0.44 -26.86 20.25
CA PRO A 84 -0.55 -25.39 20.23
C PRO A 84 0.79 -24.65 20.33
N LYS A 85 1.77 -25.25 21.03
CA LYS A 85 3.14 -24.73 21.12
C LYS A 85 3.87 -24.76 19.77
N ASP A 86 3.73 -25.83 19.00
CA ASP A 86 4.37 -25.97 17.68
C ASP A 86 3.79 -24.96 16.70
N ILE A 87 2.47 -24.78 16.72
CA ILE A 87 1.76 -23.75 15.94
C ILE A 87 2.31 -22.36 16.28
N THR A 88 2.43 -22.05 17.57
CA THR A 88 2.94 -20.75 18.03
C THR A 88 4.40 -20.54 17.59
N ASN A 89 5.23 -21.58 17.64
CA ASN A 89 6.63 -21.51 17.21
C ASN A 89 6.75 -21.29 15.70
N ILE A 90 5.92 -21.96 14.89
CA ILE A 90 5.88 -21.76 13.43
C ILE A 90 5.45 -20.33 13.11
N ILE A 91 4.39 -19.82 13.76
CA ILE A 91 3.95 -18.44 13.57
C ILE A 91 5.07 -17.46 13.90
N LYS A 92 5.78 -17.64 15.03
CA LYS A 92 6.92 -16.79 15.42
C LYS A 92 8.06 -16.83 14.40
N GLN A 93 8.37 -18.01 13.87
CA GLN A 93 9.41 -18.16 12.85
C GLN A 93 9.03 -17.40 11.58
N ILE A 94 7.80 -17.60 11.08
CA ILE A 94 7.28 -16.88 9.91
C ILE A 94 7.24 -15.37 10.17
N SER A 95 6.85 -14.94 11.38
CA SER A 95 6.82 -13.53 11.78
C SER A 95 8.20 -12.88 11.69
N THR A 96 9.24 -13.59 12.14
CA THR A 96 10.63 -13.12 12.07
C THR A 96 11.08 -12.97 10.62
N GLU A 97 10.78 -13.97 9.79
CA GLU A 97 11.11 -13.92 8.36
C GLU A 97 10.36 -12.81 7.63
N LEU A 98 9.07 -12.64 7.94
CA LEU A 98 8.21 -11.61 7.38
C LEU A 98 8.69 -10.19 7.76
N GLN A 99 9.16 -9.99 8.99
CA GLN A 99 9.78 -8.72 9.39
C GLN A 99 11.05 -8.44 8.57
N VAL A 100 11.93 -9.43 8.40
CA VAL A 100 13.16 -9.27 7.59
C VAL A 100 12.83 -9.00 6.12
N ALA A 101 11.87 -9.73 5.54
CA ALA A 101 11.40 -9.53 4.18
C ALA A 101 10.78 -8.13 4.01
N GLY A 102 9.98 -7.68 4.99
CA GLY A 102 9.41 -6.34 5.04
C GLY A 102 10.46 -5.25 5.03
N ILE A 103 11.50 -5.35 5.87
CA ILE A 103 12.61 -4.39 5.89
C ILE A 103 13.31 -4.35 4.51
N ARG A 104 13.63 -5.51 3.94
CA ARG A 104 14.29 -5.60 2.61
C ARG A 104 13.43 -5.02 1.49
N CYS A 105 12.12 -5.20 1.58
CA CYS A 105 11.16 -4.62 0.64
C CYS A 105 11.19 -3.09 0.70
N VAL A 106 11.09 -2.52 1.91
CA VAL A 106 11.17 -1.06 2.09
C VAL A 106 12.52 -0.53 1.61
N GLU A 107 13.63 -1.17 1.98
CA GLU A 107 14.98 -0.75 1.56
C GLU A 107 15.14 -0.77 0.03
N SER A 108 14.65 -1.82 -0.63
CA SER A 108 14.78 -1.95 -2.09
C SER A 108 13.91 -0.94 -2.84
N ILE A 109 12.69 -0.69 -2.35
CA ILE A 109 11.81 0.34 -2.91
C ILE A 109 12.40 1.73 -2.70
N VAL A 110 12.88 2.05 -1.49
CA VAL A 110 13.48 3.37 -1.19
C VAL A 110 14.75 3.59 -2.00
N ALA A 111 15.61 2.57 -2.18
CA ALA A 111 16.78 2.67 -3.03
C ALA A 111 16.40 3.02 -4.48
N TRP A 112 15.35 2.40 -5.01
CA TRP A 112 14.80 2.76 -6.31
C TRP A 112 14.23 4.20 -6.33
N MET A 113 13.47 4.60 -5.31
CA MET A 113 12.90 5.94 -5.21
C MET A 113 13.98 7.04 -5.17
N LEU A 114 15.06 6.80 -4.42
CA LEU A 114 16.18 7.73 -4.32
C LEU A 114 16.93 7.88 -5.65
N HIS A 115 17.05 6.79 -6.41
CA HIS A 115 17.62 6.84 -7.77
C HIS A 115 16.75 7.68 -8.71
N GLN A 116 15.42 7.57 -8.57
CA GLN A 116 14.44 8.28 -9.38
C GLN A 116 14.19 9.74 -8.97
N ARG A 117 14.66 10.17 -7.78
CA ARG A 117 14.44 11.52 -7.23
C ARG A 117 14.91 12.65 -8.15
N ASN A 118 15.86 12.40 -9.05
CA ASN A 118 16.32 13.40 -10.01
C ASN A 118 15.26 13.80 -11.06
N ALA A 119 14.09 13.13 -11.09
CA ALA A 119 13.04 13.34 -12.07
C ALA A 119 11.78 14.04 -11.54
N SER A 120 11.62 14.30 -10.23
CA SER A 120 10.41 14.92 -9.68
C SER A 120 10.60 15.56 -8.29
N GLU A 121 9.81 16.60 -7.98
CA GLU A 121 9.73 17.23 -6.65
C GLU A 121 9.05 16.33 -5.61
N THR A 122 8.12 15.47 -6.03
CA THR A 122 7.43 14.52 -5.16
C THR A 122 8.12 13.15 -5.21
N PRO A 123 8.25 12.43 -4.07
CA PRO A 123 8.82 11.08 -4.07
C PRO A 123 8.05 10.17 -5.05
N PRO A 124 8.73 9.46 -5.95
CA PRO A 124 8.07 8.57 -6.89
C PRO A 124 7.40 7.41 -6.15
N VAL A 125 6.20 7.04 -6.57
CA VAL A 125 5.44 5.93 -5.99
C VAL A 125 5.81 4.62 -6.68
N PHE A 126 6.11 3.59 -5.90
CA PHE A 126 6.30 2.25 -6.43
C PHE A 126 4.93 1.58 -6.67
N ALA A 127 4.52 1.51 -7.93
CA ALA A 127 3.26 0.88 -8.32
C ALA A 127 3.38 -0.65 -8.35
N TRP A 128 2.53 -1.33 -7.60
CA TRP A 128 2.37 -2.78 -7.57
C TRP A 128 0.90 -3.12 -7.74
N LYS A 129 0.56 -3.97 -8.73
CA LYS A 129 -0.84 -4.30 -9.08
C LYS A 129 -1.74 -3.04 -9.18
N GLN A 130 -1.20 -1.98 -9.80
CA GLN A 130 -1.84 -0.66 -9.99
C GLN A 130 -2.06 0.17 -8.71
N GLN A 131 -1.46 -0.20 -7.59
CA GLN A 131 -1.58 0.52 -6.31
C GLN A 131 -0.20 0.90 -5.75
N ASN A 132 -0.15 1.93 -4.90
CA ASN A 132 1.06 2.24 -4.14
C ASN A 132 1.38 1.06 -3.21
N TYR A 133 2.54 0.42 -3.40
CA TYR A 133 2.89 -0.75 -2.61
C TYR A 133 2.97 -0.47 -1.11
N PHE A 134 3.42 0.71 -0.67
CA PHE A 134 3.43 1.03 0.77
C PHE A 134 2.01 1.14 1.35
N VAL A 135 1.04 1.58 0.55
CA VAL A 135 -0.37 1.59 0.95
C VAL A 135 -0.92 0.18 1.06
N HIS A 136 -0.60 -0.69 0.10
CA HIS A 136 -0.95 -2.10 0.17
C HIS A 136 -0.32 -2.78 1.40
N MET A 137 0.98 -2.59 1.57
CA MET A 137 1.79 -3.15 2.64
C MET A 137 1.22 -2.77 4.01
N TYR A 138 0.78 -1.53 4.20
CA TYR A 138 0.32 -1.01 5.49
C TYR A 138 -0.76 -1.84 6.19
N SER A 139 -1.63 -2.52 5.43
CA SER A 139 -2.78 -3.27 5.96
C SER A 139 -2.79 -4.75 5.59
N ASP A 140 -1.79 -5.26 4.88
CA ASP A 140 -1.83 -6.63 4.35
C ASP A 140 -1.74 -7.72 5.41
N LEU A 141 -1.35 -7.39 6.65
CA LEU A 141 -1.35 -8.31 7.80
C LEU A 141 -2.58 -8.14 8.71
N ASP A 142 -3.45 -7.15 8.46
CA ASP A 142 -4.56 -6.83 9.37
C ASP A 142 -5.56 -7.98 9.51
N PHE A 143 -5.71 -8.81 8.47
CA PHE A 143 -6.61 -9.97 8.48
C PHE A 143 -6.19 -11.05 9.49
N LEU A 144 -4.89 -11.13 9.81
CA LEU A 144 -4.34 -12.20 10.66
C LEU A 144 -4.87 -12.14 12.09
N VAL A 145 -5.17 -10.93 12.58
CA VAL A 145 -5.72 -10.74 13.94
C VAL A 145 -7.03 -11.49 14.10
N ASP A 146 -7.93 -11.40 13.11
CA ASP A 146 -9.24 -12.03 13.16
C ASP A 146 -9.16 -13.54 12.82
N GLU A 147 -8.28 -13.93 11.89
CA GLU A 147 -8.04 -15.35 11.56
C GLU A 147 -7.45 -16.15 12.73
N LEU A 148 -6.46 -15.61 13.44
CA LEU A 148 -5.87 -16.25 14.62
C LEU A 148 -6.88 -16.32 15.79
N ARG A 149 -7.66 -15.24 15.99
CA ARG A 149 -8.70 -15.17 17.02
C ARG A 149 -9.76 -16.24 16.83
N SER A 150 -10.26 -16.43 15.61
CA SER A 150 -11.30 -17.42 15.30
C SER A 150 -10.85 -18.87 15.57
N ARG A 151 -9.55 -19.15 15.44
CA ARG A 151 -8.93 -20.45 15.75
C ARG A 151 -8.52 -20.60 17.22
N GLY A 152 -8.69 -19.55 18.01
CA GLY A 152 -8.28 -19.47 19.41
C GLY A 152 -6.80 -19.77 19.62
N ILE A 153 -5.99 -19.29 18.68
CA ILE A 153 -4.53 -19.25 18.78
C ILE A 153 -4.18 -17.93 19.48
N PRO A 154 -3.27 -17.92 20.47
CA PRO A 154 -2.77 -16.68 21.05
C PRO A 154 -2.16 -15.79 19.97
N ILE A 155 -2.66 -14.57 19.84
CA ILE A 155 -2.15 -13.59 18.88
C ILE A 155 -0.82 -13.06 19.43
N PRO A 156 0.30 -13.20 18.70
CA PRO A 156 1.55 -12.58 19.14
C PRO A 156 1.40 -11.06 19.21
N PRO A 157 2.01 -10.39 20.20
CA PRO A 157 1.81 -8.97 20.47
C PRO A 157 2.17 -8.04 19.30
N GLU A 158 3.05 -8.48 18.41
CA GLU A 158 3.42 -7.78 17.18
C GLU A 158 2.30 -7.73 16.15
N PHE A 159 1.35 -8.67 16.15
CA PHE A 159 0.21 -8.67 15.23
C PHE A 159 -0.86 -7.70 15.72
N THR A 160 -0.66 -6.45 15.34
CA THR A 160 -1.61 -5.36 15.55
C THR A 160 -2.00 -4.76 14.21
N LYS A 161 -3.17 -4.11 14.17
CA LYS A 161 -3.62 -3.41 12.97
C LYS A 161 -2.59 -2.37 12.57
N SER A 162 -2.35 -2.24 11.27
CA SER A 162 -1.43 -1.25 10.71
C SER A 162 0.05 -1.43 11.14
N ASN A 163 0.46 -2.66 11.47
CA ASN A 163 1.84 -3.00 11.82
C ASN A 163 2.47 -3.98 10.81
N PRO A 164 2.72 -3.55 9.56
CA PRO A 164 3.13 -4.44 8.48
C PRO A 164 4.56 -4.99 8.60
N LEU A 165 5.35 -4.41 9.51
CA LEU A 165 6.71 -4.83 9.83
C LEU A 165 6.78 -5.58 11.17
N LEU A 166 5.64 -5.86 11.82
CA LEU A 166 5.58 -6.61 13.07
C LEU A 166 6.50 -6.01 14.15
N VAL A 167 6.53 -4.67 14.23
CA VAL A 167 7.36 -3.96 15.21
C VAL A 167 6.86 -4.28 16.61
N ASN A 168 7.76 -4.71 17.49
CA ASN A 168 7.44 -4.97 18.89
C ASN A 168 7.55 -3.68 19.72
N SER A 169 6.74 -3.56 20.78
CA SER A 169 6.76 -2.39 21.67
C SER A 169 8.09 -2.17 22.40
N ASN A 170 8.91 -3.22 22.53
CA ASN A 170 10.24 -3.16 23.13
C ASN A 170 11.38 -2.95 22.12
N GLN A 171 11.09 -2.98 20.81
CA GLN A 171 12.09 -2.63 19.79
C GLN A 171 12.32 -1.12 19.83
N ARG A 172 13.53 -0.72 20.23
CA ARG A 172 13.98 0.67 20.21
C ARG A 172 14.90 0.87 19.02
N LEU A 173 14.77 2.02 18.33
CA LEU A 173 15.61 2.54 17.23
C LEU A 173 16.35 1.50 16.39
N GLY A 174 15.99 1.38 15.11
CA GLY A 174 16.73 0.55 14.18
C GLY A 174 16.10 0.52 12.80
N ARG A 175 16.63 -0.34 11.93
CA ARG A 175 16.17 -0.51 10.54
C ARG A 175 14.67 -0.73 10.45
N VAL A 176 14.10 -1.52 11.36
CA VAL A 176 12.65 -1.81 11.40
C VAL A 176 11.82 -0.57 11.72
N CYS A 177 12.22 0.25 12.70
CA CYS A 177 11.49 1.47 13.06
C CYS A 177 11.60 2.54 11.96
N ALA A 178 12.77 2.66 11.33
CA ALA A 178 12.96 3.55 10.18
C ALA A 178 12.07 3.12 9.01
N ALA A 179 12.06 1.82 8.68
CA ALA A 179 11.19 1.28 7.64
C ALA A 179 9.71 1.50 7.97
N GLN A 180 9.28 1.32 9.22
CA GLN A 180 7.90 1.57 9.64
C GLN A 180 7.52 3.04 9.47
N SER A 181 8.41 3.96 9.83
CA SER A 181 8.19 5.41 9.69
C SER A 181 7.99 5.80 8.23
N ILE A 182 8.82 5.24 7.33
CA ILE A 182 8.70 5.45 5.88
C ILE A 182 7.34 4.95 5.36
N VAL A 183 6.91 3.75 5.75
CA VAL A 183 5.61 3.21 5.32
C VAL A 183 4.47 4.11 5.78
N VAL A 184 4.47 4.53 7.05
CA VAL A 184 3.45 5.43 7.62
C VAL A 184 3.42 6.76 6.87
N GLU A 185 4.57 7.39 6.67
CA GLU A 185 4.67 8.68 5.96
C GLU A 185 4.16 8.57 4.52
N MET A 186 4.53 7.51 3.80
CA MET A 186 4.08 7.26 2.42
C MET A 186 2.57 7.02 2.33
N VAL A 187 1.97 6.40 3.35
CA VAL A 187 0.51 6.21 3.46
C VAL A 187 -0.19 7.54 3.74
N GLU A 188 0.37 8.37 4.62
CA GLU A 188 -0.17 9.70 4.93
C GLU A 188 -0.12 10.62 3.70
N MET A 189 0.99 10.63 2.97
CA MET A 189 1.11 11.36 1.71
C MET A 189 0.07 10.87 0.70
N ALA A 190 -0.15 9.57 0.55
CA ALA A 190 -1.17 9.04 -0.37
C ALA A 190 -2.59 9.53 -0.03
N LYS A 191 -2.94 9.67 1.25
CA LYS A 191 -4.25 10.18 1.68
C LYS A 191 -4.46 11.66 1.29
N VAL A 192 -3.41 12.48 1.35
CA VAL A 192 -3.49 13.90 0.98
C VAL A 192 -3.79 14.06 -0.52
N HIS A 193 -3.15 13.25 -1.37
CA HIS A 193 -3.34 13.31 -2.83
C HIS A 193 -4.70 12.79 -3.29
N HIS A 194 -5.40 12.00 -2.46
CA HIS A 194 -6.75 11.52 -2.71
C HIS A 194 -7.85 12.40 -2.10
N ARG A 195 -7.52 13.50 -1.43
CA ARG A 195 -8.54 14.42 -0.95
C ARG A 195 -9.17 15.13 -2.16
N PRO A 196 -10.47 14.95 -2.46
CA PRO A 196 -11.11 15.79 -3.45
C PRO A 196 -10.97 17.23 -2.99
N SER A 197 -10.40 18.09 -3.84
CA SER A 197 -10.34 19.54 -3.60
C SER A 197 -11.72 20.00 -3.14
N PRO A 198 -11.83 20.79 -2.05
CA PRO A 198 -13.11 21.39 -1.70
C PRO A 198 -13.56 22.20 -2.92
N SER A 199 -14.67 21.78 -3.51
CA SER A 199 -15.34 22.51 -4.58
C SER A 199 -15.41 23.98 -4.19
N SER A 200 -14.86 24.84 -5.05
CA SER A 200 -14.94 26.29 -4.95
C SER A 200 -16.35 26.70 -4.53
N PRO A 201 -16.53 27.65 -3.60
CA PRO A 201 -17.85 28.13 -3.24
C PRO A 201 -18.55 28.67 -4.49
N PRO A 202 -19.86 28.44 -4.66
CA PRO A 202 -20.58 28.95 -5.81
C PRO A 202 -20.46 30.47 -5.80
N THR A 203 -19.88 31.01 -6.87
CA THR A 203 -19.85 32.45 -7.16
C THR A 203 -21.27 32.99 -7.00
N SER A 204 -21.45 33.79 -5.95
CA SER A 204 -22.69 34.47 -5.64
C SER A 204 -23.10 35.33 -6.83
N LYS A 205 -24.19 34.96 -7.52
CA LYS A 205 -24.84 35.83 -8.49
C LYS A 205 -25.51 36.97 -7.73
N THR A 206 -24.85 38.11 -7.75
CA THR A 206 -25.39 39.47 -7.89
C THR A 206 -26.92 39.58 -7.78
N CYS A 207 -27.42 39.96 -6.61
CA CYS A 207 -28.71 40.65 -6.50
C CYS A 207 -28.46 42.16 -6.58
N ARG A 208 -29.01 42.81 -7.61
CA ARG A 208 -29.05 44.28 -7.70
C ARG A 208 -30.19 44.81 -6.80
N HIS A 209 -29.80 45.65 -5.86
CA HIS A 209 -30.41 46.87 -5.28
C HIS A 209 -31.75 47.39 -5.85
N PRO A 210 -32.57 48.14 -5.07
CA PRO A 210 -32.19 49.48 -4.60
C PRO A 210 -32.53 49.89 -3.14
N LEU A 211 -31.72 50.85 -2.67
CA LEU A 211 -31.88 51.68 -1.47
C LEU A 211 -33.20 52.47 -1.46
N PRO A 212 -33.58 53.03 -0.28
CA PRO A 212 -33.51 54.48 -0.21
C PRO A 212 -32.79 55.02 1.03
N LEU A 213 -32.14 56.16 0.81
CA LEU A 213 -31.42 57.01 1.75
C LEU A 213 -32.35 57.69 2.77
N LYS A 214 -31.91 57.77 4.03
CA LYS A 214 -32.03 58.97 4.87
C LYS A 214 -31.11 58.85 6.10
N GLY A 215 -30.12 59.73 6.21
CA GLY A 215 -29.56 60.14 7.51
C GLY A 215 -30.07 61.55 7.83
N PRO A 216 -29.47 62.24 8.81
CA PRO A 216 -29.42 61.88 10.23
C PRO A 216 -30.12 62.97 11.07
N GLU A 217 -30.85 62.61 12.13
CA GLU A 217 -31.26 63.59 13.15
C GLU A 217 -30.99 63.05 14.55
N THR A 218 -30.09 63.76 15.22
CA THR A 218 -30.00 64.07 16.65
C THR A 218 -31.14 63.58 17.53
N THR A 219 -30.80 62.99 18.68
CA THR A 219 -31.12 63.49 20.04
C THR A 219 -30.88 62.39 21.10
N GLN A 220 -29.85 62.61 21.93
CA GLN A 220 -29.87 62.48 23.39
C GLN A 220 -30.21 61.13 24.06
N GLY A 221 -29.17 60.54 24.65
CA GLY A 221 -29.24 59.98 26.01
C GLY A 221 -29.68 58.53 26.13
N ARG A 222 -28.80 57.71 26.71
CA ARG A 222 -28.94 57.20 28.09
C ARG A 222 -28.08 55.94 28.25
N TRP A 223 -27.30 55.99 29.32
CA TRP A 223 -26.50 54.90 29.90
C TRP A 223 -27.33 53.62 30.09
N CYS A 224 -26.72 52.46 29.86
CA CYS A 224 -26.62 51.41 30.89
C CYS A 224 -25.73 50.24 30.43
N VAL A 225 -24.89 49.85 31.39
CA VAL A 225 -23.98 48.71 31.43
C VAL A 225 -24.75 47.48 31.92
N GLY A 226 -24.33 46.28 31.51
CA GLY A 226 -24.72 45.00 32.15
C GLY A 226 -24.38 43.84 31.21
N MET A 227 -23.18 43.27 31.35
CA MET A 227 -22.92 41.96 32.00
C MET A 227 -23.51 40.78 31.23
#